data_AF-A0AA41CM03-F1
#
_entry.id   AF-A0AA41CM03-F1
#
_cell.length_a   1.000
_cell.length_b   1.000
_cell.length_c   1.000
_cell.angle_alpha   90.00
_cell.angle_beta   90.00
_cell.angle_gamma   90.00
#
_symmetry.space_group_name_H-M   'P 1'
#
loop_
_entity.id
_entity.type
_entity.pdbx_description
1 polymer ?
#
loop_
_entity_poly.entity_id
_entity_poly.type
_entity_poly.pdbx_seq_one_letter_code
_entity_poly.pdbx_strand_id
1 'polypeptide(L)'
;MGDQEADIARIKETARSLGRIRDTFAERANPAEGYGVDDLGSDKILDAFDTFADNWKIHRRQLTEELEKLHGITKSAAQSYETLDHELAEALRRTDKDQPKGAGR
;
A
#
# COMPACT_ATOMS: atom_id res chain seq x y z
N MET A 1 -17.32 -12.02 -12.97
CA MET A 1 -15.99 -11.39 -13.07
C MET A 1 -15.94 -10.04 -12.34
N GLY A 2 -16.99 -9.20 -12.37
CA GLY A 2 -16.95 -7.88 -11.69
C GLY A 2 -16.70 -7.89 -10.17
N ASP A 3 -17.13 -8.92 -9.44
CA ASP A 3 -16.88 -9.04 -7.99
C ASP A 3 -15.39 -9.27 -7.68
N GLN A 4 -14.74 -10.16 -8.43
CA GLN A 4 -13.32 -10.46 -8.30
C GLN A 4 -12.42 -9.28 -8.72
N GLU A 5 -12.79 -8.57 -9.80
CA GLU A 5 -12.11 -7.33 -10.19
C GLU A 5 -12.25 -6.23 -9.11
N ALA A 6 -13.43 -6.08 -8.51
CA ALA A 6 -13.66 -5.13 -7.42
C ALA A 6 -12.83 -5.47 -6.17
N ASP A 7 -12.69 -6.75 -5.84
CA ASP A 7 -11.85 -7.21 -4.74
C ASP A 7 -10.36 -6.99 -5.00
N ILE A 8 -9.87 -7.26 -6.22
CA ILE A 8 -8.48 -6.94 -6.62
C ILE A 8 -8.22 -5.43 -6.50
N ALA A 9 -9.16 -4.60 -6.95
CA ALA A 9 -9.05 -3.15 -6.82
C ALA A 9 -8.95 -2.71 -5.35
N ARG A 10 -9.75 -3.30 -4.47
CA ARG A 10 -9.71 -3.04 -3.02
C ARG A 10 -8.38 -3.47 -2.40
N ILE A 11 -7.85 -4.64 -2.76
CA ILE A 11 -6.53 -5.13 -2.28
C ILE A 11 -5.42 -4.16 -2.73
N LYS A 12 -5.45 -3.70 -3.98
CA LYS A 12 -4.49 -2.70 -4.48
C LYS A 12 -4.58 -1.37 -3.74
N GLU A 13 -5.78 -0.89 -3.49
CA GLU A 13 -5.98 0.33 -2.71
C GLU A 13 -5.45 0.18 -1.30
N THR A 14 -5.69 -0.98 -0.67
CA THR A 14 -5.19 -1.31 0.66
C THR A 14 -3.67 -1.29 0.69
N ALA A 15 -3.01 -1.92 -0.28
CA ALA A 15 -1.55 -1.87 -0.41
C ALA A 15 -1.06 -0.42 -0.52
N ARG A 16 -1.66 0.40 -1.39
CA ARG A 16 -1.27 1.82 -1.53
C ARG A 16 -1.46 2.61 -0.24
N SER A 17 -2.55 2.40 0.48
CA SER A 17 -2.82 3.04 1.76
C SER A 17 -1.79 2.65 2.81
N LEU A 18 -1.43 1.37 2.90
CA LEU A 18 -0.38 0.89 3.80
C LEU A 18 0.98 1.53 3.50
N GLY A 19 1.34 1.65 2.21
CA GLY A 19 2.56 2.34 1.79
C GLY A 19 2.59 3.80 2.23
N ARG A 20 1.51 4.55 1.99
CA ARG A 20 1.40 5.96 2.43
C ARG A 20 1.50 6.12 3.94
N ILE A 21 0.88 5.23 4.71
CA ILE A 21 0.96 5.25 6.18
C ILE A 21 2.40 4.98 6.62
N ARG A 22 3.05 3.98 6.03
CA ARG A 22 4.47 3.67 6.27
C ARG A 22 5.35 4.88 6.00
N ASP A 23 5.18 5.53 4.85
CA ASP A 23 5.99 6.71 4.46
C ASP A 23 5.77 7.87 5.42
N THR A 24 4.51 8.10 5.84
CA THR A 24 4.18 9.13 6.84
C THR A 24 4.95 8.90 8.14
N PHE A 25 4.96 7.68 8.67
CA PHE A 25 5.71 7.37 9.89
C PHE A 25 7.22 7.36 9.68
N ALA A 26 7.71 7.01 8.49
CA ALA A 26 9.14 6.99 8.19
C ALA A 26 9.72 8.41 8.06
N GLU A 27 8.99 9.31 7.40
CA GLU A 27 9.45 10.65 7.01
C GLU A 27 9.08 11.73 8.03
N ARG A 28 8.01 11.55 8.81
CA ARG A 28 7.51 12.57 9.76
C ARG A 28 7.63 12.09 11.20
N ALA A 29 8.87 11.93 11.64
CA ALA A 29 9.17 11.45 13.00
C ALA A 29 8.74 12.46 14.07
N ASN A 30 8.97 13.74 13.78
CA ASN A 30 8.79 14.85 14.69
C ASN A 30 7.75 15.82 14.10
N PRO A 31 6.59 16.00 14.75
CA PRO A 31 5.56 16.94 14.30
C PRO A 31 6.02 18.41 14.26
N ALA A 32 7.04 18.76 15.07
CA ALA A 32 7.63 20.09 15.12
C ALA A 32 8.82 20.28 14.16
N GLU A 33 9.17 19.26 13.38
CA GLU A 33 10.27 19.35 12.41
C GLU A 33 10.03 20.49 11.41
N GLY A 34 10.98 21.43 11.34
CA GLY A 34 10.89 22.61 10.48
C GLY A 34 10.18 23.82 11.08
N TYR A 35 9.66 23.71 12.30
CA TYR A 35 9.08 24.84 13.04
C TYR A 35 10.05 25.42 14.07
N GLY A 36 10.03 26.74 14.23
CA GLY A 36 10.79 27.45 15.26
C GLY A 36 9.90 27.94 16.42
N VAL A 37 10.54 28.62 17.37
CA VAL A 37 9.84 29.30 18.48
C VAL A 37 8.87 30.35 17.95
N ASP A 38 9.22 31.00 16.85
CA ASP A 38 8.37 32.01 16.21
C ASP A 38 7.05 31.42 15.67
N ASP A 39 7.03 30.12 15.34
CA ASP A 39 5.84 29.43 14.85
C ASP A 39 5.00 28.82 15.98
N LEU A 40 5.67 28.18 16.95
CA LEU A 40 5.01 27.41 18.02
C LEU A 40 4.90 28.16 19.35
N GLY A 41 5.57 29.31 19.48
CA GLY A 41 5.51 30.19 20.64
C GLY A 41 6.16 29.65 21.92
N SER A 42 6.84 28.49 21.87
CA SER A 42 7.42 27.88 23.06
C SER A 42 8.56 26.90 22.78
N ASP A 43 9.74 27.18 23.35
CA ASP A 43 10.87 26.25 23.39
C ASP A 43 10.52 24.91 24.08
N LYS A 44 9.66 24.96 25.10
CA LYS A 44 9.27 23.76 25.85
C LYS A 44 8.46 22.78 25.00
N ILE A 45 7.68 23.31 24.05
CA ILE A 45 6.89 22.48 23.13
C ILE A 45 7.82 21.83 22.11
N LEU A 46 8.80 22.57 21.58
CA LEU A 46 9.82 22.04 20.67
C LEU A 46 10.60 20.90 21.33
N ASP A 47 11.15 21.13 22.53
CA ASP A 47 11.91 20.13 23.28
C ASP A 47 11.07 18.88 23.61
N ALA A 48 9.79 19.05 23.93
CA ALA A 48 8.87 17.95 24.16
C ALA A 48 8.64 17.10 22.89
N PHE A 49 8.52 17.74 21.72
CA PHE A 49 8.36 17.03 20.45
C PHE A 49 9.65 16.33 19.99
N ASP A 50 10.82 16.95 20.20
CA ASP A 50 12.12 16.33 19.96
C ASP A 50 12.31 15.10 20.84
N THR A 51 12.06 15.25 22.14
CA THR A 51 12.12 14.14 23.12
C THR A 51 11.14 13.03 22.77
N PHE A 52 9.93 13.37 22.32
CA PHE A 52 8.95 12.38 21.86
C PHE A 52 9.47 11.60 20.64
N ALA A 53 9.99 12.30 19.63
CA ALA A 53 10.49 11.69 18.40
C ALA A 53 11.65 10.72 18.68
N ASP A 54 12.56 11.11 19.59
CA ASP A 54 13.69 10.27 20.00
C ASP A 54 13.24 9.03 20.79
N ASN A 55 12.37 9.21 21.78
CA ASN A 55 11.85 8.10 22.59
C ASN A 55 11.07 7.08 21.76
N TRP A 56 10.31 7.55 20.76
CA TRP A 56 9.50 6.69 19.91
C TRP A 56 10.29 6.03 18.77
N LYS A 57 11.54 6.45 18.50
CA LYS A 57 12.32 6.06 17.32
C LYS A 57 12.41 4.55 17.07
N ILE A 58 12.63 3.75 18.12
CA ILE A 58 12.75 2.29 18.01
C ILE A 58 11.41 1.67 17.59
N HIS A 59 10.33 2.05 18.28
CA HIS A 59 9.00 1.55 17.98
C HIS A 59 8.47 2.03 16.64
N ARG A 60 8.76 3.27 16.26
CA ARG A 60 8.49 3.81 14.91
C ARG A 60 9.14 2.96 13.84
N ARG A 61 10.43 2.63 14.01
CA ARG A 61 11.15 1.76 13.07
C ARG A 61 10.48 0.39 12.95
N GLN A 62 10.16 -0.26 14.07
CA GLN A 62 9.47 -1.55 14.08
C GLN A 62 8.11 -1.45 13.36
N LEU A 63 7.32 -0.42 13.65
CA LEU A 63 6.04 -0.17 12.97
C LEU A 63 6.23 -0.01 11.46
N THR A 64 7.20 0.79 11.02
CA THR A 64 7.46 0.98 9.58
C THR A 64 7.92 -0.30 8.88
N GLU A 65 8.69 -1.16 9.56
CA GLU A 65 9.11 -2.46 9.04
C GLU A 65 7.93 -3.43 8.89
N GLU A 66 7.03 -3.48 9.88
CA GLU A 66 5.83 -4.32 9.79
C GLU A 66 4.83 -3.82 8.74
N LEU A 67 4.67 -2.50 8.60
CA LEU A 67 3.85 -1.92 7.54
C LEU A 67 4.43 -2.20 6.15
N GLU A 68 5.76 -2.17 5.98
CA GLU A 68 6.43 -2.53 4.73
C GLU A 68 6.18 -4.00 4.36
N LYS A 69 6.30 -4.91 5.34
CA LYS A 69 6.00 -6.33 5.14
C LYS A 69 4.55 -6.53 4.71
N LEU A 70 3.60 -5.90 5.41
CA LEU A 70 2.19 -6.02 5.10
C LEU A 70 1.88 -5.44 3.71
N HIS A 71 2.43 -4.26 3.39
CA HIS A 71 2.34 -3.66 2.06
C HIS A 71 2.82 -4.63 0.98
N GLY A 72 4.01 -5.22 1.16
CA GLY A 72 4.60 -6.19 0.23
C GLY A 72 3.72 -7.41 0.00
N ILE A 73 3.18 -8.00 1.08
CA ILE A 73 2.27 -9.16 1.00
C ILE A 73 1.00 -8.78 0.23
N THR A 74 0.34 -7.68 0.59
CA THR A 74 -0.91 -7.24 -0.05
C THR A 74 -0.70 -6.90 -1.53
N LYS A 75 0.41 -6.25 -1.85
CA LYS A 75 0.79 -5.93 -3.24
C LYS A 75 1.03 -7.20 -4.06
N SER A 76 1.78 -8.16 -3.51
CA SER A 76 2.05 -9.44 -4.15
C SER A 76 0.75 -10.21 -4.42
N ALA A 77 -0.14 -10.29 -3.44
CA ALA A 77 -1.44 -10.94 -3.59
C ALA A 77 -2.26 -10.33 -4.74
N ALA A 78 -2.38 -9.00 -4.80
CA ALA A 78 -3.05 -8.32 -5.90
C ALA A 78 -2.43 -8.65 -7.27
N GLN A 79 -1.10 -8.65 -7.38
CA GLN A 79 -0.41 -8.98 -8.63
C GLN A 79 -0.64 -10.43 -9.04
N SER A 80 -0.60 -11.38 -8.10
CA SER A 80 -0.87 -12.79 -8.39
C SER A 80 -2.30 -12.99 -8.90
N TYR A 81 -3.30 -12.34 -8.30
CA TYR A 81 -4.68 -12.45 -8.77
C TYR A 81 -4.87 -11.88 -10.17
N GLU A 82 -4.24 -10.76 -10.51
CA GLU A 82 -4.32 -10.20 -11.87
C GLU A 82 -3.63 -11.07 -12.91
N THR A 83 -2.46 -11.62 -12.60
CA THR A 83 -1.77 -12.53 -13.50
C THR A 83 -2.62 -13.77 -13.78
N LEU A 84 -3.20 -14.37 -12.74
CA LEU A 84 -4.08 -15.53 -12.88
C LEU A 84 -5.33 -15.21 -13.72
N ASP A 85 -5.95 -14.05 -13.50
CA ASP A 85 -7.12 -13.63 -14.27
C ASP A 85 -6.76 -13.38 -15.74
N HIS A 86 -5.62 -12.76 -16.00
CA HIS A 86 -5.10 -12.56 -17.35
C HIS A 86 -4.83 -13.87 -18.08
N GLU A 87 -4.11 -14.80 -17.44
CA GLU A 87 -3.81 -16.13 -17.98
C GLU A 87 -5.09 -16.94 -18.28
N LEU A 88 -6.08 -16.88 -17.38
CA LEU A 88 -7.36 -17.54 -17.58
C LEU A 88 -8.13 -16.94 -18.75
N ALA A 89 -8.18 -15.60 -18.85
CA ALA A 89 -8.83 -14.91 -19.96
C ALA A 89 -8.14 -15.21 -21.30
N GLU A 90 -6.80 -15.29 -21.32
CA GLU A 90 -6.06 -15.72 -22.51
C GLU A 90 -6.38 -17.16 -22.91
N ALA A 91 -6.40 -18.09 -21.95
CA ALA A 91 -6.73 -19.49 -22.21
C ALA A 91 -8.13 -19.63 -22.83
N LEU A 92 -9.13 -18.95 -22.25
CA LEU A 92 -10.50 -18.92 -22.78
C LEU A 92 -10.56 -18.35 -24.20
N ARG A 93 -9.88 -17.21 -24.46
CA ARG A 93 -9.84 -16.61 -25.81
C ARG A 93 -9.16 -17.52 -26.84
N ARG A 94 -8.17 -18.31 -26.44
CA ARG A 94 -7.53 -19.29 -27.34
C ARG A 94 -8.52 -20.41 -27.68
N THR A 95 -9.19 -20.97 -26.69
CA THR A 95 -10.23 -22.00 -26.90
C THR A 95 -11.39 -21.51 -27.79
N ASP A 96 -11.84 -20.26 -27.61
CA ASP A 96 -12.89 -19.66 -28.45
C ASP A 96 -12.43 -19.42 -29.90
N LYS A 97 -11.15 -19.11 -30.12
CA LYS A 97 -10.58 -18.94 -31.47
C LYS A 97 -10.40 -20.27 -32.19
N ASP A 98 -10.15 -21.34 -31.45
CA ASP A 98 -9.99 -22.70 -31.97
C ASP A 98 -11.33 -23.40 -32.24
N GLN A 99 -12.47 -22.81 -31.83
CA GLN A 99 -13.78 -23.25 -32.30
C GLN A 99 -13.99 -22.87 -33.78
N PRO A 100 -14.22 -23.85 -34.68
CA PRO A 100 -14.48 -23.56 -36.08
C PRO A 100 -15.78 -22.75 -36.19
N LYS A 101 -15.68 -21.54 -36.77
CA LYS A 101 -16.86 -20.76 -37.18
C LYS A 101 -17.58 -21.51 -38.30
N GLY A 102 -18.56 -22.33 -37.95
CA GLY A 102 -19.52 -22.91 -38.88
C GLY A 102 -19.66 -24.43 -38.81
N ALA A 103 -20.44 -24.91 -37.85
CA ALA A 103 -21.20 -26.15 -37.98
C ALA A 103 -22.53 -26.00 -37.21
N GLY A 104 -23.30 -24.97 -37.58
CA GLY A 104 -24.68 -24.78 -37.13
C GLY A 104 -25.56 -24.55 -38.36
N ARG A 105 -26.40 -25.55 -38.65
CA ARG A 105 -27.53 -25.48 -39.59
C ARG A 105 -28.61 -24.55 -39.08
#